data_AF-A0A1Q5KMJ1-F1
#
_entry.id   AF-A0A1Q5KMJ1-F1
#
_cell.length_a   1.000
_cell.length_b   1.000
_cell.length_c   1.000
_cell.angle_alpha   90.00
_cell.angle_beta   90.00
_cell.angle_gamma   90.00
#
_symmetry.space_group_name_H-M   'P 1'
#
loop_
_entity.id
_entity.type
_entity.pdbx_description
1 polymer ?
#
loop_
_entity_poly.entity_id
_entity_poly.type
_entity_poly.pdbx_seq_one_letter_code
_entity_poly.pdbx_strand_id
1 'polypeptide(L)'
;MPRRANNSSRRTRRTRRPQRHKDVLHRQGGHRRHDFRCVGCRLDVSLDAPGTSHRNHCPNCLASLHVDLRIPGDRAAACRGRMEPLSMSVRPDGEWMIIHQCRSCGELSANRIAGDDNALTLVRLALKPLRDTSIAHRTLLQL
;
A
#
# COMPACT_ATOMS: atom_id res chain seq x y z
N MET A 1 34.87 -29.25 57.62
CA MET A 1 33.78 -29.98 56.91
C MET A 1 32.58 -30.04 57.86
N PRO A 2 31.32 -29.77 57.46
CA PRO A 2 30.64 -30.48 56.36
C PRO A 2 29.63 -29.70 55.49
N ARG A 3 29.29 -30.33 54.35
CA ARG A 3 27.97 -30.49 53.68
C ARG A 3 27.30 -29.33 52.94
N ARG A 4 27.44 -29.43 51.61
CA ARG A 4 26.45 -29.10 50.56
C ARG A 4 25.04 -29.60 50.95
N ALA A 5 24.02 -28.77 50.75
CA ALA A 5 22.69 -29.23 50.35
C ALA A 5 22.13 -28.25 49.32
N ASN A 6 21.70 -28.83 48.20
CA ASN A 6 21.14 -28.18 47.04
C ASN A 6 19.61 -28.23 47.15
N ASN A 7 18.96 -27.35 46.36
CA ASN A 7 17.57 -27.46 45.89
C ASN A 7 16.46 -26.83 46.75
N SER A 8 15.80 -25.79 46.22
CA SER A 8 14.50 -25.99 45.55
C SER A 8 13.83 -24.65 45.21
N SER A 9 13.66 -24.45 43.90
CA SER A 9 12.55 -23.75 43.25
C SER A 9 11.62 -22.89 44.13
N ARG A 10 11.83 -21.57 44.15
CA ARG A 10 10.74 -20.62 44.37
C ARG A 10 10.48 -19.85 43.08
N ARG A 11 9.71 -20.51 42.20
CA ARG A 11 8.94 -19.86 41.12
C ARG A 11 8.11 -18.76 41.77
N THR A 12 8.55 -17.52 41.68
CA THR A 12 7.69 -16.37 41.94
C THR A 12 6.64 -16.35 40.84
N ARG A 13 5.46 -16.88 41.18
CA ARG A 13 4.23 -16.77 40.39
C ARG A 13 3.96 -15.28 40.15
N ARG A 14 4.46 -14.75 39.04
CA ARG A 14 3.90 -13.54 38.42
C ARG A 14 2.45 -13.90 38.10
N THR A 15 1.52 -13.39 38.91
CA THR A 15 0.11 -13.41 38.60
C THR A 15 -0.06 -12.70 37.25
N ARG A 16 -0.21 -13.48 36.19
CA ARG A 16 -0.56 -12.96 34.85
C ARG A 16 -1.91 -12.28 35.03
N ARG A 17 -1.91 -10.94 35.08
CA ARG A 17 -3.11 -10.12 35.03
C ARG A 17 -3.91 -10.58 33.80
N PRO A 18 -5.12 -11.14 33.96
CA PRO A 18 -5.86 -11.64 32.81
C PRO A 18 -6.11 -10.47 31.86
N GLN A 19 -5.67 -10.61 30.61
CA GLN A 19 -5.91 -9.61 29.58
C GLN A 19 -7.42 -9.61 29.33
N ARG A 20 -8.11 -8.58 29.83
CA ARG A 20 -9.54 -8.37 29.53
C ARG A 20 -9.69 -8.37 28.02
N HIS A 21 -10.57 -9.22 27.51
CA HIS A 21 -10.98 -9.16 26.11
C HIS A 21 -11.56 -7.77 25.87
N LYS A 22 -11.00 -7.05 24.90
CA LYS A 22 -11.46 -5.70 24.57
C LYS A 22 -12.72 -5.87 23.71
N ASP A 23 -13.86 -6.01 24.37
CA ASP A 23 -15.17 -5.93 23.71
C ASP A 23 -15.46 -4.46 23.40
N VAL A 24 -14.75 -3.93 22.41
CA VAL A 24 -15.08 -2.64 21.81
C VAL A 24 -15.58 -2.95 20.40
N LEU A 25 -16.78 -3.50 20.32
CA LEU A 25 -17.59 -3.38 19.13
C LEU A 25 -18.05 -1.91 19.05
N HIS A 26 -17.19 -1.02 18.54
CA HIS A 26 -17.67 0.23 17.97
C HIS A 26 -18.43 -0.09 16.68
N ARG A 27 -19.67 -0.55 16.85
CA ARG A 27 -20.67 -0.57 15.80
C ARG A 27 -21.27 0.82 15.72
N GLN A 28 -21.39 1.32 14.49
CA GLN A 28 -22.16 2.49 14.02
C GLN A 28 -21.44 3.84 13.98
N GLY A 29 -21.22 4.34 12.76
CA GLY A 29 -21.54 5.74 12.46
C GLY A 29 -20.50 6.61 11.73
N GLY A 30 -19.29 6.12 11.47
CA GLY A 30 -18.19 6.98 10.98
C GLY A 30 -17.73 6.76 9.54
N HIS A 31 -18.50 6.10 8.68
CA HIS A 31 -18.13 6.05 7.26
C HIS A 31 -18.52 7.37 6.58
N ARG A 32 -17.65 7.83 5.66
CA ARG A 32 -17.97 8.76 4.53
C ARG A 32 -17.78 10.26 4.75
N ARG A 33 -16.62 10.73 5.17
CA ARG A 33 -16.19 12.07 4.71
C ARG A 33 -15.05 12.03 3.70
N HIS A 34 -14.19 11.00 3.75
CA HIS A 34 -12.99 10.96 2.92
C HIS A 34 -12.69 9.55 2.37
N ASP A 35 -13.70 8.72 2.12
CA ASP A 35 -13.49 7.43 1.42
C ASP A 35 -13.81 7.58 -0.07
N PHE A 36 -13.10 6.86 -0.93
CA PHE A 36 -13.47 6.71 -2.34
C PHE A 36 -13.66 5.24 -2.73
N ARG A 37 -14.55 4.99 -3.69
CA ARG A 37 -14.73 3.66 -4.25
C ARG A 37 -13.75 3.43 -5.39
N CYS A 38 -12.91 2.41 -5.28
CA CYS A 38 -11.89 2.12 -6.28
C CYS A 38 -12.50 1.77 -7.65
N VAL A 39 -12.02 2.41 -8.71
CA VAL A 39 -12.45 2.12 -10.09
C VAL A 39 -11.93 0.80 -10.66
N GLY A 40 -10.91 0.20 -10.02
CA GLY A 40 -10.33 -1.10 -10.40
C GLY A 40 -11.05 -2.27 -9.72
N CYS A 41 -10.92 -2.37 -8.39
CA CYS A 41 -11.42 -3.52 -7.61
C CYS A 41 -12.75 -3.28 -6.88
N ARG A 42 -13.32 -2.06 -6.96
CA ARG A 42 -14.62 -1.67 -6.35
C ARG A 42 -14.68 -1.66 -4.82
N LEU A 43 -13.58 -1.92 -4.12
CA LEU A 43 -13.47 -1.75 -2.67
C LEU A 43 -13.55 -0.26 -2.29
N ASP A 44 -14.11 0.00 -1.11
CA ASP A 44 -14.03 1.32 -0.47
C ASP A 44 -12.63 1.52 0.12
N VAL A 45 -12.05 2.68 -0.13
CA VAL A 45 -10.67 3.03 0.21
C VAL A 45 -10.67 4.32 1.01
N SER A 46 -10.05 4.28 2.19
CA SER A 46 -9.79 5.47 3.01
C SER A 46 -8.77 6.38 2.34
N LEU A 47 -9.03 7.69 2.29
CA LEU A 47 -8.02 8.68 1.91
C LEU A 47 -6.93 8.82 2.99
N ASP A 48 -7.23 8.49 4.24
CA ASP A 48 -6.25 8.48 5.32
C ASP A 48 -5.26 7.32 5.12
N ALA A 49 -3.98 7.65 5.01
CA ALA A 49 -2.94 6.72 4.65
C ALA A 49 -1.61 7.09 5.36
N PRO A 50 -0.91 6.13 5.98
CA PRO A 50 0.41 6.41 6.53
C PRO A 50 1.39 6.86 5.43
N GLY A 51 2.09 7.96 5.66
CA GLY A 51 3.15 8.45 4.76
C GLY A 51 2.69 9.33 3.59
N THR A 52 1.38 9.54 3.39
CA THR A 52 0.86 10.46 2.35
C THR A 52 -0.41 11.19 2.79
N SER A 53 -0.50 12.49 2.50
CA SER A 53 -1.71 13.30 2.73
C SER A 53 -2.64 13.35 1.52
N HIS A 54 -2.22 12.82 0.37
CA HIS A 54 -2.94 12.91 -0.90
C HIS A 54 -3.03 11.53 -1.56
N ARG A 55 -3.62 10.55 -0.87
CA ARG A 55 -3.86 9.23 -1.49
C ARG A 55 -4.71 9.40 -2.76
N ASN A 56 -4.24 8.80 -3.85
CA ASN A 56 -4.97 8.75 -5.11
C ASN A 56 -5.12 7.32 -5.66
N HIS A 57 -4.48 6.32 -5.05
CA HIS A 57 -4.57 4.92 -5.48
C HIS A 57 -5.14 4.00 -4.39
N CYS A 58 -5.76 2.91 -4.84
CA CYS A 58 -6.22 1.84 -3.95
C CYS A 58 -5.04 1.03 -3.41
N PRO A 59 -4.94 0.77 -2.09
CA PRO A 59 -3.82 -0.02 -1.55
C PRO A 59 -3.85 -1.48 -2.01
N ASN A 60 -5.01 -2.00 -2.40
CA ASN A 60 -5.19 -3.41 -2.76
C ASN A 60 -4.83 -3.71 -4.22
N CYS A 61 -5.14 -2.81 -5.15
CA CYS A 61 -4.93 -3.04 -6.59
C CYS A 61 -4.10 -1.95 -7.27
N LEU A 62 -3.67 -0.94 -6.52
CA LEU A 62 -2.85 0.20 -6.96
C LEU A 62 -3.46 1.03 -8.10
N ALA A 63 -4.72 0.80 -8.48
CA ALA A 63 -5.42 1.62 -9.47
C ALA A 63 -5.76 2.99 -8.89
N SER A 64 -5.62 4.02 -9.72
CA SER A 64 -5.89 5.43 -9.40
C SER A 64 -6.96 5.99 -10.36
N LEU A 65 -7.38 7.24 -10.13
CA LEU A 65 -8.25 8.00 -11.00
C LEU A 65 -7.53 9.29 -11.43
N HIS A 66 -7.64 9.66 -12.71
CA HIS A 66 -7.02 10.88 -13.21
C HIS A 66 -7.83 12.11 -12.78
N VAL A 67 -7.53 12.57 -11.57
CA VAL A 67 -8.22 13.70 -10.94
C VAL A 67 -7.28 14.85 -10.63
N ASP A 68 -5.97 14.63 -10.48
CA ASP A 68 -5.01 15.71 -10.25
C ASP A 68 -4.48 16.27 -11.57
N LEU A 69 -4.34 17.59 -11.69
CA LEU A 69 -3.85 18.25 -12.91
C LEU A 69 -2.38 18.65 -12.83
N ARG A 70 -2.00 19.44 -11.81
CA ARG A 70 -0.61 19.95 -11.67
C ARG A 70 -0.03 19.64 -10.30
N ILE A 71 -0.84 19.74 -9.25
CA ILE A 71 -0.40 19.59 -7.87
C ILE A 71 -1.06 18.34 -7.31
N PRO A 72 -0.31 17.43 -6.66
CA PRO A 72 -0.90 16.28 -5.99
C PRO A 72 -2.02 16.70 -5.05
N GLY A 73 -3.22 16.14 -5.25
CA GLY A 73 -4.41 16.47 -4.48
C GLY A 73 -5.20 17.70 -4.93
N ASP A 74 -4.83 18.41 -6.01
CA ASP A 74 -5.60 19.55 -6.51
C ASP A 74 -6.99 19.17 -7.06
N ARG A 75 -7.18 17.88 -7.39
CA ARG A 75 -8.43 17.33 -7.95
C ARG A 75 -8.99 18.15 -9.15
N ALA A 76 -8.12 18.83 -9.90
CA ALA A 76 -8.50 19.78 -10.95
C ALA A 76 -8.62 19.17 -12.36
N ALA A 77 -8.27 17.89 -12.56
CA ALA A 77 -8.32 17.25 -13.87
C ALA A 77 -9.76 16.85 -14.26
N ALA A 78 -10.18 17.28 -15.45
CA ALA A 78 -11.48 16.93 -16.03
C ALA A 78 -11.54 15.50 -16.60
N CYS A 79 -10.40 14.87 -16.87
CA CYS A 79 -10.31 13.58 -17.56
C CYS A 79 -11.06 12.47 -16.81
N ARG A 80 -10.80 12.31 -15.51
CA ARG A 80 -11.41 11.27 -14.64
C ARG A 80 -11.24 9.84 -15.18
N GLY A 81 -10.29 9.63 -16.09
CA GLY A 81 -9.97 8.32 -16.64
C GLY A 81 -9.32 7.42 -15.58
N ARG A 82 -9.57 6.11 -15.66
CA ARG A 82 -8.87 5.14 -14.81
C ARG A 82 -7.37 5.22 -15.10
N MET A 83 -6.56 5.29 -14.04
CA MET A 83 -5.12 5.18 -14.16
C MET A 83 -4.65 3.81 -13.68
N GLU A 84 -3.86 3.14 -14.51
CA GLU A 84 -3.27 1.85 -14.20
C GLU A 84 -1.86 2.02 -13.64
N PRO A 85 -1.45 1.21 -12.64
CA PRO A 85 -0.07 1.17 -12.19
C PRO A 85 0.81 0.62 -13.31
N LEU A 86 1.70 1.46 -13.82
CA LEU A 86 2.61 1.13 -14.92
C LEU A 86 3.94 0.57 -14.40
N SER A 87 4.57 1.27 -13.46
CA SER A 87 5.87 0.91 -12.89
C SER A 87 6.07 1.54 -11.50
N MET A 88 7.29 1.39 -10.95
CA MET A 88 7.71 2.02 -9.70
C MET A 88 9.02 2.78 -9.92
N SER A 89 9.24 3.85 -9.17
CA SER A 89 10.50 4.60 -9.15
C SER A 89 10.90 4.95 -7.72
N VAL A 90 12.18 5.26 -7.53
CA VAL A 90 12.73 5.72 -6.25
C VAL A 90 13.30 7.12 -6.49
N ARG A 91 12.87 8.08 -5.66
CA ARG A 91 13.39 9.45 -5.68
C ARG A 91 14.78 9.52 -5.03
N PRO A 92 15.56 10.58 -5.26
CA PRO A 92 16.88 10.74 -4.63
C PRO A 92 16.85 10.76 -3.09
N ASP A 93 15.72 11.16 -2.49
CA ASP A 93 15.48 11.14 -1.04
C ASP A 93 15.11 9.74 -0.50
N GLY A 94 15.06 8.73 -1.37
CA GLY A 94 14.71 7.35 -1.03
C GLY A 94 13.21 7.06 -1.04
N GLU A 95 12.37 8.05 -1.35
CA GLU A 95 10.92 7.87 -1.40
C GLU A 95 10.50 7.05 -2.62
N TRP A 96 9.70 6.01 -2.37
CA TRP A 96 9.19 5.13 -3.42
C TRP A 96 7.88 5.66 -3.99
N MET A 97 7.79 5.66 -5.31
CA MET A 97 6.67 6.17 -6.07
C MET A 97 6.11 5.08 -6.98
N ILE A 98 4.78 5.05 -7.13
CA ILE A 98 4.09 4.32 -8.18
C ILE A 98 3.94 5.28 -9.36
N ILE A 99 4.30 4.82 -10.56
CA ILE A 99 4.02 5.53 -11.80
C ILE A 99 2.70 5.00 -12.36
N HIS A 100 1.74 5.88 -12.53
CA HIS A 100 0.43 5.59 -13.08
C HIS A 100 0.32 6.12 -14.51
N GLN A 101 -0.37 5.39 -15.37
CA GLN A 101 -0.74 5.85 -16.72
C GLN A 101 -2.26 5.95 -16.86
N CYS A 102 -2.75 7.10 -17.30
CA CYS A 102 -4.17 7.28 -17.62
C CYS A 102 -4.53 6.50 -18.88
N ARG A 103 -5.55 5.63 -18.79
CA ARG A 103 -6.03 4.84 -19.93
C ARG A 103 -6.84 5.65 -20.94
N SER A 104 -7.27 6.86 -20.57
CA SER A 104 -8.09 7.73 -21.43
C SER A 104 -7.27 8.75 -22.22
N CYS A 105 -6.24 9.35 -21.61
CA CYS A 105 -5.43 10.40 -22.25
C CYS A 105 -3.92 10.11 -22.29
N GLY A 106 -3.45 9.01 -21.70
CA GLY A 106 -2.03 8.62 -21.71
C GLY A 106 -1.13 9.33 -20.69
N GLU A 107 -1.64 10.33 -19.98
CA GLU A 107 -0.90 11.10 -18.96
C GLU A 107 -0.24 10.20 -17.90
N LEU A 108 0.97 10.58 -17.49
CA LEU A 108 1.71 9.88 -16.43
C LEU A 108 1.67 10.69 -15.13
N SER A 109 1.46 10.01 -14.01
CA SER A 109 1.56 10.62 -12.69
C SER A 109 2.37 9.76 -11.75
N ALA A 110 3.03 10.40 -10.77
CA ALA A 110 3.82 9.74 -9.76
C ALA A 110 3.18 9.93 -8.39
N ASN A 111 2.78 8.83 -7.76
CA ASN A 111 2.09 8.84 -6.48
C ASN A 111 2.94 8.11 -5.44
N ARG A 112 3.10 8.71 -4.25
CA ARG A 112 3.89 8.11 -3.16
C ARG A 112 3.24 6.80 -2.71
N ILE A 113 4.06 5.78 -2.46
CA ILE A 113 3.62 4.53 -1.83
C ILE A 113 3.24 4.80 -0.38
N ALA A 114 2.03 4.40 0.01
CA ALA A 114 1.55 4.52 1.37
C ALA A 114 1.99 3.31 2.22
N GLY A 115 2.08 3.50 3.54
CA GLY A 115 2.53 2.46 4.46
C GLY A 115 1.59 1.25 4.59
N ASP A 116 0.36 1.35 4.08
CA ASP A 116 -0.64 0.28 4.06
C ASP A 116 -0.88 -0.29 2.65
N ASP A 117 -0.07 0.09 1.66
CA ASP A 117 -0.14 -0.50 0.33
C ASP A 117 0.22 -1.99 0.36
N ASN A 118 -0.51 -2.79 -0.41
CA ASN A 118 -0.34 -4.23 -0.42
C ASN A 118 1.03 -4.62 -1.00
N ALA A 119 1.93 -5.09 -0.13
CA ALA A 119 3.30 -5.45 -0.47
C ALA A 119 3.39 -6.47 -1.62
N LEU A 120 2.51 -7.48 -1.66
CA LEU A 120 2.50 -8.47 -2.73
C LEU A 120 2.17 -7.83 -4.09
N THR A 121 1.26 -6.84 -4.11
CA THR A 121 0.90 -6.13 -5.34
C THR A 121 2.03 -5.22 -5.81
N LEU A 122 2.74 -4.57 -4.89
CA LEU A 122 3.94 -3.79 -5.19
C LEU A 122 5.06 -4.66 -5.77
N VAL A 123 5.37 -5.81 -5.14
CA VAL A 123 6.39 -6.74 -5.64
C VAL A 123 6.02 -7.26 -7.03
N ARG A 124 4.75 -7.60 -7.27
CA ARG A 124 4.27 -8.02 -8.60
C ARG A 124 4.43 -6.92 -9.65
N LEU A 125 4.24 -5.66 -9.27
CA LEU A 125 4.45 -4.52 -10.16
C LEU A 125 5.93 -4.35 -10.50
N ALA A 126 6.81 -4.40 -9.49
CA ALA A 126 8.26 -4.30 -9.68
C ALA A 126 8.83 -5.41 -10.57
N LEU A 127 8.30 -6.64 -10.43
CA LEU A 127 8.74 -7.80 -11.21
C LEU A 127 8.05 -7.92 -12.58
N LYS A 128 7.10 -7.04 -12.92
CA LYS A 128 6.33 -7.12 -14.16
C LYS A 128 7.21 -7.23 -15.42
N PRO A 129 8.31 -6.47 -15.58
CA PRO A 129 9.18 -6.58 -16.76
C PRO A 129 9.86 -7.95 -16.89
N LEU A 130 10.14 -8.61 -15.77
CA LEU A 130 10.82 -9.92 -15.77
C LEU A 130 9.88 -11.09 -16.11
N ARG A 131 8.56 -10.84 -16.09
CA ARG A 131 7.54 -11.84 -16.47
C ARG A 131 7.22 -11.82 -17.96
N ASP A 132 7.51 -10.72 -18.65
CA ASP A 132 7.25 -10.59 -20.08
C ASP A 132 8.48 -10.98 -20.89
N THR A 133 8.61 -12.28 -21.17
CA THR A 133 9.68 -12.82 -22.03
C THR A 133 9.52 -12.42 -23.50
N SER A 134 8.39 -11.81 -23.90
CA SER A 134 8.18 -11.40 -25.29
C SER A 134 9.08 -10.23 -25.71
N ILE A 135 9.48 -9.38 -24.77
CA ILE A 135 10.46 -8.32 -25.00
C ILE A 135 11.84 -8.95 -25.21
N ALA A 136 12.27 -9.84 -24.32
CA ALA A 136 13.54 -10.56 -24.46
C ALA A 136 13.63 -11.36 -25.78
N HIS A 137 12.55 -12.04 -26.18
CA HIS A 137 12.48 -12.75 -27.46
C HIS A 137 12.59 -11.81 -28.67
N ARG A 138 11.94 -10.63 -28.65
CA ARG A 138 12.01 -9.67 -29.75
C ARG A 138 13.40 -9.03 -29.88
N THR A 139 14.07 -8.77 -28.76
CA THR A 139 15.44 -8.21 -28.78
C THR A 139 16.45 -9.23 -29.29
N LEU A 140 16.28 -10.52 -28.98
CA LEU A 140 17.18 -11.59 -29.47
C LEU A 140 16.98 -11.92 -30.96
N LEU A 141 15.79 -11.72 -31.52
CA LEU A 141 15.52 -11.92 -32.95
C LEU A 141 15.97 -10.75 -33.84
N GLN A 142 16.45 -9.66 -33.24
CA GLN A 142 16.98 -8.47 -33.92
C GLN A 142 18.51 -8.38 -33.86
N LEU A 143 19.18 -9.41 -33.33
CA LEU A 143 20.63 -9.63 -33.36
C LEU A 143 20.95 -10.78 -34.33
#